data_AF-A0A354MCB9-F1
#
_entry.id   AF-A0A354MCB9-F1
#
_cell.length_a   1.000
_cell.length_b   1.000
_cell.length_c   1.000
_cell.angle_alpha   90.00
_cell.angle_beta   90.00
_cell.angle_gamma   90.00
#
_symmetry.space_group_name_H-M   'P 1'
#
loop_
_entity.id
_entity.type
_entity.pdbx_description
1 polymer ?
#
loop_
_entity_poly.entity_id
_entity_poly.type
_entity_poly.pdbx_seq_one_letter_code
_entity_poly.pdbx_strand_id
1 'polypeptide(L)'
;MNNKFKKIYELVEKRQLRDYKKEYTELLSFNNEIGSFEDYVAKLKDDRQDSYIKNNHYKDAVLFKDVMEKESLLINLYLIKFKHISPPALDEEYKPLPLKEKTIYEYGAVITFEDVSGQYAIENAFSGIEDTKELAEIKYKSLQDEINRMTEEELLDKLERYILDELNTK
;
A
#
# COMPACT_ATOMS: atom_id res chain seq x y z
N MET A 1 -20.55 13.54 4.24
CA MET A 1 -20.04 12.18 4.45
C MET A 1 -21.06 11.10 4.15
N ASN A 2 -20.97 10.48 2.98
CA ASN A 2 -21.62 9.19 2.70
C ASN A 2 -21.16 8.20 3.79
N ASN A 3 -22.10 7.59 4.52
CA ASN A 3 -21.80 6.71 5.65
C ASN A 3 -20.86 5.55 5.26
N LYS A 4 -20.89 5.11 4.01
CA LYS A 4 -20.01 4.04 3.49
C LYS A 4 -18.55 4.48 3.42
N PHE A 5 -18.27 5.69 2.94
CA PHE A 5 -16.90 6.24 2.90
C PHE A 5 -16.31 6.39 4.29
N LYS A 6 -17.09 6.92 5.24
CA LYS A 6 -16.66 7.07 6.63
C LYS A 6 -16.22 5.72 7.20
N LYS A 7 -17.06 4.70 7.01
CA LYS A 7 -16.80 3.34 7.48
C LYS A 7 -15.54 2.75 6.85
N ILE A 8 -15.35 2.88 5.54
CA ILE A 8 -14.14 2.41 4.85
C ILE A 8 -12.91 3.13 5.38
N TYR A 9 -12.97 4.46 5.54
CA TYR A 9 -11.86 5.25 6.08
C TYR A 9 -11.46 4.83 7.49
N GLU A 10 -12.44 4.63 8.39
CA GLU A 10 -12.19 4.13 9.74
C GLU A 10 -11.54 2.73 9.73
N LEU A 11 -11.87 1.87 8.75
CA LEU A 11 -11.22 0.58 8.58
C LEU A 11 -9.78 0.72 8.09
N VAL A 12 -9.50 1.61 7.13
CA VAL A 12 -8.14 1.90 6.66
C VAL A 12 -7.28 2.45 7.80
N GLU A 13 -7.79 3.37 8.60
CA GLU A 13 -7.06 3.93 9.74
C GLU A 13 -6.72 2.84 10.77
N LYS A 14 -7.67 1.94 11.06
CA LYS A 14 -7.41 0.78 11.91
C LYS A 14 -6.33 -0.14 11.34
N ARG A 15 -6.33 -0.37 10.02
CA ARG A 15 -5.31 -1.19 9.34
C ARG A 15 -3.94 -0.54 9.49
N GLN A 16 -3.83 0.75 9.19
CA GLN A 16 -2.57 1.50 9.32
C GLN A 16 -2.03 1.46 10.76
N LEU A 17 -2.88 1.68 11.77
CA LEU A 17 -2.45 1.62 13.18
C LEU A 17 -1.94 0.23 13.58
N ARG A 18 -2.57 -0.84 13.08
CA ARG A 18 -2.10 -2.21 13.31
C ARG A 18 -0.72 -2.42 12.68
N ASP A 19 -0.54 -1.98 11.44
CA ASP A 19 0.72 -2.17 10.71
C ASP A 19 1.86 -1.37 11.37
N TYR A 20 1.61 -0.13 11.81
CA TYR A 20 2.58 0.65 12.61
C TYR A 20 2.92 -0.04 13.92
N LYS A 21 1.94 -0.66 14.58
CA LYS A 21 2.20 -1.37 15.83
C LYS A 21 3.11 -2.58 15.61
N LYS A 22 2.92 -3.31 14.49
CA LYS A 22 3.77 -4.42 14.10
C LYS A 22 5.20 -3.93 13.83
N GLU A 23 5.35 -2.93 12.97
CA GLU A 23 6.65 -2.33 12.63
C GLU A 23 7.37 -1.79 13.87
N TYR A 24 6.67 -1.04 14.73
CA TYR A 24 7.21 -0.53 15.99
C TYR A 24 7.70 -1.67 16.89
N THR A 25 6.95 -2.77 17.00
CA THR A 25 7.36 -3.94 17.80
C THR A 25 8.62 -4.59 17.23
N GLU A 26 8.71 -4.72 15.91
CA GLU A 26 9.90 -5.23 15.23
C GLU A 26 11.10 -4.30 15.45
N LEU A 27 10.95 -2.99 15.26
CA LEU A 27 12.01 -2.00 15.47
C LEU A 27 12.48 -1.97 16.92
N LEU A 28 11.56 -2.07 17.88
CA LEU A 28 11.89 -2.09 19.31
C LEU A 28 12.80 -3.28 19.64
N SER A 29 12.65 -4.41 18.95
CA SER A 29 13.52 -5.58 19.13
C SER A 29 14.98 -5.33 18.73
N PHE A 30 15.23 -4.33 17.87
CA PHE A 30 16.57 -3.95 17.43
C PHE A 30 17.09 -2.69 18.13
N ASN A 31 16.20 -1.78 18.54
CA ASN A 31 16.56 -0.51 19.15
C ASN A 31 15.56 -0.13 20.26
N ASN A 32 16.03 -0.18 21.50
CA ASN A 32 15.21 0.16 22.68
C ASN A 32 15.06 1.68 22.89
N GLU A 33 15.73 2.52 22.10
CA GLU A 33 15.72 3.99 22.23
C GLU A 33 14.65 4.66 21.37
N ILE A 34 13.81 3.91 20.66
CA ILE A 34 12.82 4.46 19.72
C ILE A 34 11.67 5.25 20.39
N GLY A 35 11.56 5.22 21.72
CA GLY A 35 10.54 5.94 22.48
C GLY A 35 9.24 5.15 22.64
N SER A 36 8.12 5.82 22.94
CA SER A 36 6.79 5.17 23.01
C SER A 36 6.18 4.95 21.62
N PHE A 37 5.14 4.11 21.53
CA PHE A 37 4.41 3.93 20.27
C PHE A 37 3.71 5.23 19.83
N GLU A 38 3.22 6.02 20.78
CA GLU A 38 2.60 7.31 20.52
C GLU A 38 3.61 8.30 19.91
N ASP A 39 4.84 8.34 20.44
CA ASP A 39 5.92 9.18 19.89
C ASP A 39 6.33 8.72 18.48
N TYR A 40 6.36 7.41 18.26
CA TYR A 40 6.66 6.81 16.95
C TYR A 40 5.62 7.23 15.89
N VAL A 41 4.34 7.10 16.21
CA VAL A 41 3.25 7.50 15.30
C VAL A 41 3.24 9.01 15.07
N ALA A 42 3.51 9.82 16.10
CA ALA A 42 3.57 11.28 15.97
C ALA A 42 4.68 11.72 15.01
N LYS A 43 5.90 11.17 15.16
CA LYS A 43 7.02 11.43 14.25
C LYS A 43 6.70 11.04 12.80
N LEU A 44 6.11 9.87 12.59
CA LEU A 44 5.69 9.44 11.25
C LEU A 44 4.64 10.35 10.62
N LYS A 45 3.73 10.94 11.41
CA LYS A 45 2.73 11.89 10.89
C LYS A 45 3.36 13.23 10.51
N ASP A 46 4.42 13.63 11.20
CA ASP A 46 5.19 14.87 10.93
C ASP A 46 6.10 14.69 9.70
N ASP A 47 6.86 13.60 9.61
CA ASP A 47 7.82 13.33 8.52
C ASP A 47 7.15 13.03 7.16
N ARG A 48 5.87 12.63 7.19
CA ARG A 48 5.05 12.41 5.98
C ARG A 48 4.67 13.71 5.26
N GLN A 49 4.85 14.88 5.88
CA GLN A 49 4.56 16.15 5.21
C GLN A 49 5.66 16.64 4.27
N ASP A 50 6.93 16.20 4.39
CA ASP A 50 8.03 16.91 3.70
C ASP A 50 9.01 16.10 2.83
N SER A 51 9.02 14.76 2.87
CA SER A 51 10.07 13.97 2.16
C SER A 51 9.62 13.12 0.97
N TYR A 52 8.33 12.75 0.86
CA TYR A 52 7.89 11.75 -0.12
C TYR A 52 7.61 12.30 -1.53
N ILE A 53 7.37 13.61 -1.68
CA ILE A 53 6.93 14.23 -2.95
C ILE A 53 8.10 14.70 -3.84
N LYS A 54 9.33 14.81 -3.31
CA LYS A 54 10.44 15.50 -4.00
C LYS A 54 11.38 14.62 -4.84
N ASN A 55 11.28 13.29 -4.78
CA ASN A 55 12.23 12.42 -5.48
C ASN A 55 11.65 11.79 -6.75
N ASN A 56 12.09 12.29 -7.90
CA ASN A 56 11.79 11.78 -9.26
C ASN A 56 12.29 10.34 -9.53
N HIS A 57 12.80 9.61 -8.52
CA HIS A 57 13.35 8.26 -8.65
C HIS A 57 12.30 7.18 -8.98
N TYR A 58 11.01 7.47 -8.85
CA TYR A 58 9.95 6.50 -9.11
C TYR A 58 9.53 6.42 -10.58
N LYS A 59 9.96 7.35 -11.46
CA LYS A 59 9.57 7.31 -12.88
C LYS A 59 10.03 6.02 -13.57
N ASP A 60 11.20 5.51 -13.22
CA ASP A 60 11.73 4.26 -13.80
C ASP A 60 11.11 3.00 -13.18
N ALA A 61 10.42 3.15 -12.04
CA ALA A 61 9.69 2.09 -11.35
C ALA A 61 8.30 1.88 -11.96
N VAL A 62 7.64 2.94 -12.47
CA VAL A 62 6.29 2.84 -13.04
C VAL A 62 6.32 2.21 -14.42
N LEU A 63 5.59 1.10 -14.57
CA LEU A 63 5.39 0.39 -15.83
C LEU A 63 4.07 0.76 -16.51
N PHE A 64 2.99 0.83 -15.73
CA PHE A 64 1.68 1.31 -16.19
C PHE A 64 1.07 2.24 -15.17
N LYS A 65 0.35 3.24 -15.68
CA LYS A 65 -0.48 4.13 -14.89
C LYS A 65 -1.71 4.50 -15.71
N ASP A 66 -2.88 4.01 -15.27
CA ASP A 66 -4.16 4.36 -15.87
C ASP A 66 -5.00 5.13 -14.84
N VAL A 67 -5.79 6.08 -15.33
CA VAL A 67 -6.73 6.85 -14.52
C VAL A 67 -8.13 6.52 -14.97
N MET A 68 -8.99 6.18 -14.02
CA MET A 68 -10.37 5.84 -14.25
C MET A 68 -11.27 6.68 -13.35
N GLU A 69 -12.33 7.21 -13.91
CA GLU A 69 -13.36 7.96 -13.18
C GLU A 69 -14.61 7.09 -13.05
N LYS A 70 -15.10 6.95 -11.82
CA LYS A 70 -16.30 6.19 -11.49
C LYS A 70 -17.16 7.04 -10.55
N GLU A 71 -18.05 7.83 -11.14
CA GLU A 71 -18.93 8.75 -10.42
C GLU A 71 -18.14 9.68 -9.49
N SER A 72 -18.15 9.44 -8.17
CA SER A 72 -17.41 10.24 -7.18
C SER A 72 -15.97 9.76 -6.92
N LEU A 73 -15.58 8.65 -7.52
CA LEU A 73 -14.27 8.03 -7.35
C LEU A 73 -13.32 8.36 -8.49
N LEU A 74 -12.11 8.77 -8.12
CA LEU A 74 -10.95 8.80 -9.00
C LEU A 74 -10.06 7.61 -8.66
N ILE A 75 -9.84 6.72 -9.62
CA ILE A 75 -9.09 5.48 -9.43
C ILE A 75 -7.81 5.56 -10.26
N ASN A 76 -6.67 5.59 -9.60
CA ASN A 76 -5.36 5.55 -10.23
C ASN A 76 -4.81 4.12 -10.15
N LEU A 77 -4.91 3.37 -11.23
CA LEU A 77 -4.29 2.06 -11.36
C LEU A 77 -2.80 2.22 -11.60
N TYR A 78 -2.02 1.33 -10.98
CA TYR A 78 -0.57 1.29 -11.18
C TYR A 78 -0.07 -0.14 -11.35
N LEU A 79 1.00 -0.27 -12.13
CA LEU A 79 1.93 -1.40 -12.10
C LEU A 79 3.33 -0.81 -11.95
N ILE A 80 4.03 -1.18 -10.88
CA ILE A 80 5.39 -0.75 -10.60
C ILE A 80 6.33 -1.96 -10.51
N LYS A 81 7.63 -1.72 -10.72
CA LYS A 81 8.70 -2.67 -10.44
C LYS A 81 9.67 -2.07 -9.43
N PHE A 82 10.16 -2.89 -8.53
CA PHE A 82 11.24 -2.50 -7.62
C PHE A 82 12.16 -3.69 -7.33
N LYS A 83 13.39 -3.37 -6.93
CA LYS A 83 14.33 -4.36 -6.43
C LYS A 83 14.05 -4.60 -4.96
N HIS A 84 13.73 -5.83 -4.61
CA HIS A 84 13.67 -6.30 -3.24
C HIS A 84 15.01 -6.93 -2.85
N ILE A 85 15.55 -6.52 -1.70
CA ILE A 85 16.76 -7.05 -1.12
C ILE A 85 16.34 -7.88 0.09
N SER A 86 16.58 -9.20 0.04
CA SER A 86 16.30 -10.06 1.18
C SER A 86 17.24 -9.76 2.35
N PRO A 87 16.81 -10.01 3.60
CA PRO A 87 17.70 -9.91 4.76
C PRO A 87 18.99 -10.71 4.56
N PRO A 88 20.13 -10.23 5.07
CA PRO A 88 21.40 -10.92 4.93
C PRO A 88 21.30 -12.29 5.63
N ALA A 89 21.52 -13.35 4.86
CA ALA A 89 21.72 -14.67 5.44
C ALA A 89 23.13 -14.75 6.04
N LEU A 90 23.29 -15.54 7.09
CA LEU A 90 24.60 -15.80 7.69
C LEU A 90 25.12 -17.17 7.26
N ASP A 91 26.44 -17.31 7.13
CA ASP A 91 27.09 -18.62 7.04
C ASP A 91 27.20 -19.28 8.42
N GLU A 92 27.80 -20.48 8.47
CA GLU A 92 27.98 -21.24 9.71
C GLU A 92 28.88 -20.52 10.74
N GLU A 93 29.66 -19.53 10.30
CA GLU A 93 30.55 -18.71 11.15
C GLU A 93 29.92 -17.35 11.50
N TYR A 94 28.62 -17.18 11.28
CA TYR A 94 27.89 -15.93 11.48
C TYR A 94 28.37 -14.75 10.62
N LYS A 95 29.07 -15.02 9.51
CA LYS A 95 29.46 -13.97 8.55
C LYS A 95 28.33 -13.73 7.56
N PRO A 96 28.07 -12.47 7.18
CA PRO A 96 27.01 -12.14 6.24
C PRO A 96 27.35 -12.67 4.84
N LEU A 97 26.42 -13.43 4.28
CA LEU A 97 26.44 -13.83 2.87
C LEU A 97 26.07 -12.65 1.96
N PRO A 98 26.45 -12.69 0.67
CA PRO A 98 26.04 -11.69 -0.30
C PRO A 98 24.52 -11.47 -0.32
N LEU A 99 24.12 -10.21 -0.45
CA LEU A 99 22.72 -9.82 -0.52
C LEU A 99 22.05 -10.48 -1.73
N LYS A 100 20.87 -11.05 -1.49
CA LYS A 100 20.04 -11.61 -2.55
C LYS A 100 19.08 -10.54 -3.04
N GLU A 101 19.26 -10.12 -4.28
CA GLU A 101 18.35 -9.18 -4.95
C GLU A 101 17.34 -9.95 -5.82
N LYS A 102 16.09 -9.51 -5.79
CA LYS A 102 15.04 -9.98 -6.70
C LYS A 102 14.27 -8.79 -7.23
N THR A 103 13.91 -8.81 -8.52
CA THR A 103 12.96 -7.84 -9.06
C THR A 103 11.56 -8.32 -8.77
N ILE A 104 10.75 -7.44 -8.20
CA ILE A 104 9.36 -7.69 -7.84
C ILE A 104 8.48 -6.68 -8.57
N TYR A 105 7.28 -7.11 -8.96
CA TYR A 105 6.28 -6.31 -9.63
C TYR A 105 5.05 -6.19 -8.73
N GLU A 106 4.59 -4.96 -8.48
CA GLU A 106 3.40 -4.70 -7.70
C GLU A 106 2.35 -4.00 -8.56
N TYR A 107 1.14 -4.54 -8.59
CA TYR A 107 -0.02 -3.90 -9.19
C TYR A 107 -1.02 -3.51 -8.10
N GLY A 108 -1.81 -2.46 -8.35
CA GLY A 108 -2.84 -2.03 -7.42
C GLY A 108 -3.54 -0.76 -7.87
N ALA A 109 -4.34 -0.19 -6.98
CA ALA A 109 -5.04 1.07 -7.21
C ALA A 109 -4.86 2.03 -6.03
N VAL A 110 -4.79 3.32 -6.33
CA VAL A 110 -5.05 4.40 -5.39
C VAL A 110 -6.45 4.93 -5.68
N ILE A 111 -7.36 4.76 -4.73
CA ILE A 111 -8.75 5.21 -4.86
C ILE A 111 -8.89 6.51 -4.08
N THR A 112 -9.23 7.57 -4.80
CA THR A 112 -9.41 8.91 -4.27
C THR A 112 -10.88 9.31 -4.34
N PHE A 113 -11.37 9.94 -3.29
CA PHE A 113 -12.70 10.54 -3.25
C PHE A 113 -12.65 11.86 -2.49
N GLU A 114 -13.59 12.75 -2.78
CA GLU A 114 -13.69 14.06 -2.15
C GLU A 114 -15.02 14.16 -1.39
N ASP A 115 -14.97 14.68 -0.17
CA ASP A 115 -16.16 15.03 0.64
C ASP A 115 -15.98 16.42 1.25
N VAL A 116 -16.99 16.91 1.96
CA VAL A 116 -17.00 18.22 2.65
C VAL A 116 -15.82 18.45 3.59
N SER A 117 -15.17 17.37 4.05
CA SER A 117 -14.03 17.40 4.97
C SER A 117 -12.67 17.40 4.26
N GLY A 118 -12.63 17.25 2.93
CA GLY A 118 -11.42 17.22 2.11
C GLY A 118 -11.31 15.99 1.20
N GLN A 119 -10.14 15.87 0.57
CA GLN A 119 -9.79 14.75 -0.29
C GLN A 119 -9.20 13.61 0.53
N TYR A 120 -9.66 12.40 0.26
CA TYR A 120 -9.21 11.17 0.90
C TYR A 120 -8.65 10.22 -0.16
N ALA A 121 -7.52 9.59 0.13
CA ALA A 121 -6.91 8.59 -0.74
C ALA A 121 -6.69 7.28 0.03
N ILE A 122 -7.09 6.17 -0.60
CA ILE A 122 -6.85 4.82 -0.11
C ILE A 122 -5.80 4.21 -1.02
N GLU A 123 -4.59 4.09 -0.47
CA GLU A 123 -3.44 3.50 -1.16
C GLU A 123 -3.44 1.98 -1.08
N ASN A 124 -2.80 1.34 -2.07
CA ASN A 124 -2.62 -0.11 -2.19
C ASN A 124 -3.94 -0.90 -2.21
N ALA A 125 -5.03 -0.30 -2.72
CA ALA A 125 -6.30 -0.98 -2.87
C ALA A 125 -6.19 -2.08 -3.94
N PHE A 126 -6.73 -3.26 -3.63
CA PHE A 126 -6.71 -4.43 -4.52
C PHE A 126 -5.30 -4.80 -5.01
N SER A 127 -4.29 -4.54 -4.16
CA SER A 127 -2.90 -4.69 -4.54
C SER A 127 -2.45 -6.15 -4.51
N GLY A 128 -1.43 -6.46 -5.29
CA GLY A 128 -0.80 -7.77 -5.35
C GLY A 128 0.64 -7.68 -5.83
N ILE A 129 1.43 -8.66 -5.41
CA ILE A 129 2.86 -8.74 -5.70
C ILE A 129 3.14 -10.00 -6.52
N GLU A 130 3.90 -9.84 -7.60
CA GLU A 130 4.26 -10.92 -8.52
C GLU A 130 5.76 -10.93 -8.82
N ASP A 131 6.27 -12.14 -9.07
CA ASP A 131 7.70 -12.37 -9.33
C ASP A 131 8.10 -12.21 -10.80
N THR A 132 7.12 -12.13 -11.70
CA THR A 132 7.33 -12.01 -13.15
C THR A 132 6.49 -10.87 -13.70
N LYS A 133 7.04 -10.19 -14.71
CA LYS A 133 6.39 -9.06 -15.35
C LYS A 133 5.11 -9.50 -16.04
N GLU A 134 5.15 -10.62 -16.74
CA GLU A 134 4.05 -11.15 -17.54
C GLU A 134 2.83 -11.46 -16.67
N LEU A 135 3.04 -12.09 -15.51
CA LEU A 135 1.95 -12.37 -14.57
C LEU A 135 1.39 -11.08 -13.99
N ALA A 136 2.25 -10.14 -13.60
CA ALA A 136 1.82 -8.85 -13.07
C ALA A 136 0.99 -8.05 -14.08
N GLU A 137 1.37 -8.06 -15.36
CA GLU A 137 0.60 -7.41 -16.43
C GLU A 137 -0.77 -8.06 -16.65
N ILE A 138 -0.86 -9.40 -16.59
CA ILE A 138 -2.12 -10.13 -16.67
C ILE A 138 -3.04 -9.74 -15.50
N LYS A 139 -2.50 -9.70 -14.28
CA LYS A 139 -3.25 -9.33 -13.07
C LYS A 139 -3.70 -7.87 -13.10
N TYR A 140 -2.81 -6.97 -13.54
CA TYR A 140 -3.12 -5.56 -13.75
C TYR A 140 -4.29 -5.36 -14.72
N LYS A 141 -4.24 -5.99 -15.90
CA LYS A 141 -5.32 -5.91 -16.90
C LYS A 141 -6.62 -6.52 -16.37
N SER A 142 -6.53 -7.64 -15.65
CA SER A 142 -7.71 -8.25 -15.01
C SER A 142 -8.34 -7.30 -13.98
N LEU A 143 -7.53 -6.59 -13.18
CA LEU A 143 -8.02 -5.61 -12.23
C LEU A 143 -8.68 -4.42 -12.93
N GLN A 144 -8.06 -3.91 -14.00
CA GLN A 144 -8.61 -2.85 -14.83
C GLN A 144 -9.97 -3.22 -15.43
N ASP A 145 -10.08 -4.40 -16.03
CA ASP A 145 -11.32 -4.91 -16.61
C ASP A 145 -12.41 -5.11 -15.55
N GLU A 146 -12.04 -5.59 -14.37
CA GLU A 146 -12.95 -5.79 -13.26
C GLU A 146 -13.53 -4.47 -12.76
N ILE A 147 -12.66 -3.47 -12.50
CA ILE A 147 -13.09 -2.14 -12.06
C ILE A 147 -13.97 -1.47 -13.13
N ASN A 148 -13.65 -1.65 -14.41
CA ASN A 148 -14.46 -1.13 -15.50
C ASN A 148 -15.90 -1.65 -15.49
N ARG A 149 -16.10 -2.91 -15.11
CA ARG A 149 -17.41 -3.58 -15.10
C ARG A 149 -18.24 -3.27 -13.85
N MET A 150 -17.62 -2.87 -12.75
CA MET A 150 -18.30 -2.58 -11.50
C MET A 150 -18.91 -1.16 -11.48
N THR A 151 -20.00 -1.02 -10.75
CA THR A 151 -20.56 0.27 -10.33
C THR A 151 -19.75 0.87 -9.16
N GLU A 152 -19.96 2.14 -8.84
CA GLU A 152 -19.36 2.75 -7.64
C GLU A 152 -19.72 1.96 -6.38
N GLU A 153 -20.99 1.57 -6.22
CA GLU A 153 -21.47 0.86 -5.03
C GLU A 153 -20.77 -0.49 -4.83
N GLU A 154 -20.64 -1.27 -5.91
CA GLU A 154 -19.97 -2.57 -5.92
C GLU A 154 -18.46 -2.43 -5.61
N LEU A 155 -17.81 -1.40 -6.14
CA LEU A 155 -16.41 -1.11 -5.83
C LEU A 155 -16.21 -0.82 -4.35
N LEU A 156 -17.10 -0.02 -3.75
CA LEU A 156 -17.04 0.28 -2.32
C LEU A 156 -17.29 -0.96 -1.45
N ASP A 157 -18.23 -1.82 -1.81
CA ASP A 157 -18.45 -3.08 -1.09
C ASP A 157 -17.28 -4.04 -1.20
N LYS A 158 -16.65 -4.09 -2.38
CA LYS A 158 -15.45 -4.90 -2.58
C LYS A 158 -14.28 -4.33 -1.77
N LEU A 159 -14.11 -3.01 -1.76
CA LEU A 159 -13.06 -2.34 -1.00
C LEU A 159 -13.22 -2.55 0.49
N GLU A 160 -14.45 -2.43 1.01
CA GLU A 160 -14.73 -2.70 2.42
C GLU A 160 -14.34 -4.14 2.80
N ARG A 161 -14.76 -5.13 2.00
CA ARG A 161 -14.41 -6.54 2.21
C ARG A 161 -12.91 -6.77 2.14
N TYR A 162 -12.23 -6.19 1.15
CA TYR A 162 -10.78 -6.29 0.98
C TYR A 162 -10.04 -5.82 2.24
N ILE A 163 -10.40 -4.65 2.79
CA ILE A 163 -9.76 -4.13 4.00
C ILE A 163 -10.10 -4.98 5.24
N LEU A 164 -11.34 -5.48 5.33
CA LEU A 164 -11.74 -6.38 6.42
C LEU A 164 -10.96 -7.70 6.39
N ASP A 165 -10.76 -8.28 5.21
CA ASP A 165 -9.99 -9.51 5.04
C ASP A 165 -8.53 -9.29 5.45
N GLU A 166 -7.93 -8.18 5.03
CA GLU A 166 -6.58 -7.80 5.47
C GLU A 166 -6.51 -7.62 6.99
N LEU A 167 -7.50 -6.95 7.60
CA LEU A 167 -7.59 -6.75 9.05
C LEU A 167 -7.71 -8.06 9.84
N ASN A 168 -8.45 -9.03 9.30
CA ASN A 168 -8.70 -10.33 9.91
C ASN A 168 -7.59 -11.36 9.66
N THR A 169 -6.70 -11.09 8.72
CA THR A 169 -5.51 -11.91 8.48
C THR A 169 -4.54 -11.70 9.64
N LYS A 170 -4.24 -12.78 10.38
CA LYS A 170 -3.36 -12.80 11.56
C LYS A 170 -1.89 -12.79 11.19
#